data_AF-A0A6C2CAB7-F1
#
_entry.id   AF-A0A6C2CAB7-F1
#
_cell.length_a   1.000
_cell.length_b   1.000
_cell.length_c   1.000
_cell.angle_alpha   90.00
_cell.angle_beta   90.00
_cell.angle_gamma   90.00
#
_symmetry.space_group_name_H-M   'P 1'
#
loop_
_entity.id
_entity.type
_entity.pdbx_description
1 polymer ?
#
loop_
_entity_poly.entity_id
_entity_poly.type
_entity_poly.pdbx_seq_one_letter_code
_entity_poly.pdbx_strand_id
1 'polypeptide(L)' 'IAVECGYSETAIVEYLNSDEDNQLVLEQERESRAWGVTAVPTFIVGRKLMLAGAEDPMLLAEAIERVLVMGS' A
#
# COMPACT_ATOMS: atom_id res chain seq x y z
N ILE A 1 14.42 -7.53 11.95
CA ILE A 1 13.05 -7.29 11.45
C ILE A 1 12.41 -8.54 10.84
N ALA A 2 12.72 -8.99 9.62
CA ALA A 2 11.99 -10.11 8.99
C ALA A 2 11.99 -11.41 9.81
N VAL A 3 13.12 -11.80 10.41
CA VAL A 3 13.20 -12.98 11.29
C VAL A 3 12.34 -12.81 12.55
N GLU A 4 12.27 -11.60 13.13
CA GLU A 4 11.39 -11.29 14.26
C GLU A 4 9.90 -11.39 13.88
N CYS A 5 9.58 -11.16 12.60
CA CYS A 5 8.24 -11.37 12.06
C CYS A 5 7.93 -12.84 11.69
N GLY A 6 8.85 -13.78 11.96
CA GLY A 6 8.65 -15.21 11.75
C GLY A 6 9.10 -15.76 10.39
N TYR A 7 9.79 -14.97 9.56
CA TYR A 7 10.35 -15.45 8.29
C TYR A 7 11.64 -16.27 8.50
N SER A 8 11.91 -17.21 7.59
CA SER A 8 13.16 -17.97 7.59
C SER A 8 14.36 -17.08 7.28
N GLU A 9 15.40 -17.16 8.11
CA GLU A 9 16.64 -16.37 7.95
C GLU A 9 17.35 -16.68 6.63
N THR A 10 17.47 -17.95 6.25
CA THR A 10 18.16 -18.30 5.00
C THR A 10 17.40 -17.80 3.77
N ALA A 11 16.06 -17.91 3.80
CA ALA A 11 15.22 -17.47 2.69
C ALA A 11 15.25 -15.95 2.53
N ILE A 12 15.23 -15.18 3.64
CA ILE A 12 15.30 -13.72 3.53
C ILE A 12 16.69 -13.25 3.08
N VAL A 13 17.77 -13.92 3.48
CA VAL A 13 19.12 -13.60 2.99
C VAL A 13 19.23 -13.87 1.50
N GLU A 14 18.67 -14.97 1.00
CA GLU A 14 18.64 -15.26 -0.43
C GLU A 14 17.81 -14.21 -1.20
N TYR A 15 16.59 -13.93 -0.71
CA TYR A 15 15.71 -12.91 -1.30
C TYR A 15 16.37 -11.53 -1.37
N LEU A 16 16.96 -11.06 -0.26
CA LEU A 16 17.63 -9.74 -0.20
C LEU A 16 18.89 -9.65 -1.06
N ASN A 17 19.51 -10.78 -1.43
CA ASN A 17 20.65 -10.83 -2.36
C ASN A 17 20.22 -11.06 -3.82
N SER A 18 18.91 -11.05 -4.10
CA SER A 18 18.35 -11.22 -5.43
C SER A 18 17.69 -9.94 -5.94
N ASP A 19 17.28 -9.96 -7.21
CA ASP A 19 16.44 -8.91 -7.82
C ASP A 19 14.95 -9.26 -7.76
N GLU A 20 14.56 -10.25 -6.96
CA GLU A 20 13.16 -10.65 -6.77
C GLU A 20 12.33 -9.44 -6.32
N ASP A 21 11.15 -9.28 -6.92
CA ASP A 21 10.22 -8.16 -6.73
C ASP A 21 10.70 -6.74 -7.06
N ASN A 22 11.92 -6.54 -7.60
CA ASN A 22 12.34 -5.21 -8.07
C ASN A 22 11.35 -4.61 -9.08
N GLN A 23 10.88 -5.42 -10.04
CA GLN A 23 9.87 -4.98 -11.01
C GLN A 23 8.50 -4.73 -10.36
N LEU A 24 8.14 -5.52 -9.35
CA LEU A 24 6.90 -5.35 -8.61
C LEU A 24 6.88 -4.00 -7.88
N VAL A 25 7.96 -3.64 -7.19
CA VAL A 25 8.10 -2.36 -6.49
C VAL A 25 8.03 -1.18 -7.46
N LEU A 26 8.71 -1.27 -8.60
CA LEU A 26 8.68 -0.22 -9.64
C LEU A 26 7.27 -0.06 -10.24
N GLU A 27 6.54 -1.15 -10.44
CA GLU A 27 5.18 -1.09 -10.97
C GLU A 27 4.19 -0.51 -9.94
N GLN A 28 4.31 -0.88 -8.66
CA GLN A 28 3.49 -0.28 -7.59
C GLN A 28 3.73 1.23 -7.45
N GLU A 29 4.98 1.69 -7.64
CA GLU A 29 5.34 3.10 -7.64
C GLU A 29 4.72 3.84 -8.83
N ARG A 30 4.82 3.25 -10.03
CA ARG A 30 4.24 3.80 -11.26
C ARG A 30 2.71 3.88 -11.16
N GLU A 31 2.07 2.81 -10.67
CA GLU A 31 0.64 2.77 -10.42
C GLU A 31 0.26 3.91 -9.48
N SER A 32 0.90 4.01 -8.30
CA SER A 32 0.62 5.07 -7.32
C SER A 32 0.70 6.47 -7.92
N ARG A 33 1.72 6.77 -8.73
CA ARG A 33 1.82 8.06 -9.45
C ARG A 33 0.70 8.27 -10.45
N ALA A 34 0.28 7.23 -11.18
CA ALA A 34 -0.83 7.31 -12.13
C ALA A 34 -2.17 7.64 -11.42
N TRP A 35 -2.33 7.23 -10.15
CA TRP A 35 -3.44 7.62 -9.28
C TRP A 35 -3.33 9.07 -8.75
N GLY A 36 -2.24 9.79 -9.05
CA GLY A 36 -2.00 11.15 -8.56
C GLY A 36 -1.40 11.24 -7.16
N VAL A 37 -0.86 10.14 -6.62
CA VAL A 37 -0.21 10.13 -5.31
C VAL A 37 1.11 10.91 -5.38
N THR A 38 1.25 11.91 -4.50
CA THR A 38 2.45 12.76 -4.41
C THR A 38 3.12 12.76 -3.03
N ALA A 39 2.47 12.15 -2.03
CA ALA A 39 2.96 12.06 -0.66
C ALA A 39 2.48 10.76 0.01
N VAL A 40 3.18 10.36 1.08
CA VAL A 40 2.87 9.16 1.87
C VAL A 40 2.63 9.51 3.36
N PRO A 41 1.77 8.76 4.08
CA PRO A 41 0.89 7.71 3.56
C PRO A 41 -0.24 8.28 2.68
N THR A 42 -0.74 7.49 1.73
CA THR A 42 -1.97 7.78 0.97
C THR A 42 -2.79 6.50 0.86
N PHE A 43 -4.08 6.57 1.15
CA PHE A 43 -5.02 5.46 1.09
C PHE A 43 -5.90 5.59 -0.15
N ILE A 44 -5.99 4.53 -0.95
CA ILE A 44 -6.92 4.42 -2.07
C ILE A 44 -8.04 3.45 -1.67
N VAL A 45 -9.26 3.95 -1.49
CA VAL A 45 -10.39 3.16 -0.98
C VAL A 45 -11.33 2.81 -2.13
N GLY A 46 -11.48 1.51 -2.37
CA GLY A 46 -12.31 0.93 -3.43
C GLY A 46 -12.07 1.49 -4.82
N ARG A 47 -10.85 1.99 -5.10
CA ARG A 47 -10.50 2.63 -6.39
C ARG A 47 -11.40 3.82 -6.76
N LYS A 48 -12.05 4.45 -5.77
CA LYS A 48 -13.01 5.56 -5.96
C LYS A 48 -12.65 6.80 -5.15
N LEU A 49 -12.07 6.62 -3.95
CA LEU A 49 -11.67 7.72 -3.07
C LEU A 49 -10.18 7.63 -2.76
N MET A 50 -9.53 8.79 -2.60
CA MET A 50 -8.14 8.95 -2.19
C MET A 50 -8.09 9.81 -0.92
N LEU A 51 -7.35 9.35 0.10
CA LEU A 51 -7.06 10.09 1.33
C LEU A 51 -5.56 10.23 1.47
N ALA A 52 -5.05 11.46 1.40
CA ALA A 52 -3.63 11.73 1.57
C ALA A 52 -3.33 12.07 3.04
N GLY A 53 -2.23 11.54 3.56
CA GLY A 53 -1.73 11.82 4.91
C GLY A 53 -2.21 10.84 5.99
N ALA A 54 -1.62 10.99 7.17
CA ALA A 54 -2.04 10.31 8.39
C ALA A 54 -3.15 11.12 9.08
N GLU A 55 -4.30 11.19 8.42
CA GLU A 55 -5.49 11.90 8.88
C GLU A 55 -6.11 11.22 10.12
N ASP A 56 -7.13 11.87 10.70
CA ASP A 56 -7.97 11.28 11.76
C ASP A 56 -8.44 9.86 11.32
N PRO A 57 -8.22 8.80 12.13
CA PRO A 57 -8.68 7.45 11.80
C PRO A 57 -10.15 7.36 11.40
N MET A 58 -11.00 8.26 11.92
CA MET A 58 -12.41 8.33 11.56
C MET A 58 -12.63 8.66 10.08
N LEU A 59 -11.76 9.45 9.45
CA LEU A 59 -11.86 9.78 8.04
C LEU A 59 -11.63 8.56 7.13
N LEU A 60 -10.74 7.64 7.54
CA LEU A 60 -10.55 6.38 6.81
C LEU A 60 -11.78 5.48 6.93
N ALA A 61 -12.39 5.38 8.12
CA ALA A 61 -13.64 4.64 8.32
C ALA A 61 -14.79 5.21 7.48
N GLU A 62 -14.99 6.53 7.51
CA GLU A 62 -16.01 7.21 6.70
C GLU A 62 -15.81 6.99 5.19
N ALA A 63 -14.55 6.99 4.72
CA ALA A 63 -14.25 6.72 3.32
C ALA A 63 -14.62 5.28 2.91
N ILE A 64 -14.37 4.31 3.79
CA ILE A 64 -14.76 2.91 3.57
C ILE A 64 -16.28 2.80 3.47
N GLU A 65 -17.02 3.37 4.44
CA GLU A 65 -18.49 3.37 4.43
C GLU A 65 -19.06 4.01 3.16
N ARG A 66 -18.52 5.17 2.77
CA ARG A 66 -18.97 5.88 1.57
C ARG A 66 -18.78 5.06 0.30
N VAL A 67 -17.64 4.39 0.15
CA VAL A 67 -17.36 3.54 -1.02
C VAL A 67 -18.33 2.36 -1.12
N LEU A 68 -18.71 1.76 0.01
CA LEU A 68 -19.69 0.67 0.06
C LEU A 68 -21.07 1.14 -0.43
N VAL A 69 -21.53 2.32 0.02
CA VAL A 69 -22.80 2.89 -0.44
C VAL A 69 -22.76 3.23 -1.93
N MET A 70 -21.64 3.76 -2.45
CA MET A 70 -21.46 4.05 -3.88
C MET A 70 -21.37 2.81 -4.78
N GLY A 71 -21.31 1.61 -4.21
CA GLY A 71 -21.31 0.33 -4.91
C GLY A 71 -22.66 -0.40 -4.90
N SER A 72 -23.67 0.19 -4.25
CA SER A 72 -25.06 -0.30 -4.19
C SER A 72 -25.89 0.32 -5.30
#